data_AF-A0A8J7G8H0-F1
#
_entry.id   AF-A0A8J7G8H0-F1
#
_cell.length_a   1.000
_cell.length_b   1.000
_cell.length_c   1.000
_cell.angle_alpha   90.00
_cell.angle_beta   90.00
_cell.angle_gamma   90.00
#
_symmetry.space_group_name_H-M   'P 1'
#
loop_
_entity.id
_entity.type
_entity.pdbx_description
1 polymer ?
#
loop_
_entity_poly.entity_id
_entity_poly.type
_entity_poly.pdbx_seq_one_letter_code
_entity_poly.pdbx_strand_id
1 'polypeptide(L)'
;MSDLQQPEPQTSEFQPSESQSSELMTRLTAIETQLQQFGQILTTISDRLTRSENSLMLVTDVQRYQKLQELLAAGDFREADWETIRVIQAVTGEPNLEDITPDDMRQFPCSTLRVIDNLWQTHSQGKFGFSVQIKIYQDVGGTLETTIAQDRTMIERFGERVGWRANEKWIKCDDLDYTLSAPLGCHPSRWWNSPFGSKMTNYFFNRLLTCGL
;
A
#
# COMPACT_ATOMS: atom_id res chain seq x y z
N MET A 1 -12.71 -66.68 47.84
CA MET A 1 -12.70 -65.73 46.71
C MET A 1 -12.37 -64.38 47.30
N SER A 2 -11.08 -64.04 47.27
CA SER A 2 -10.55 -62.77 47.78
C SER A 2 -10.11 -62.00 46.56
N ASP A 3 -10.91 -61.02 46.14
CA ASP A 3 -10.58 -60.19 44.99
C ASP A 3 -9.60 -59.09 45.40
N LEU A 4 -8.52 -59.03 44.61
CA LEU A 4 -7.44 -58.05 44.72
C LEU A 4 -7.97 -56.64 44.42
N GLN A 5 -7.77 -55.73 45.35
CA GLN A 5 -7.81 -54.29 45.09
C GLN A 5 -6.54 -53.89 44.32
N GLN A 6 -6.65 -53.53 43.04
CA GLN A 6 -5.56 -52.85 42.31
C GLN A 6 -5.53 -51.37 42.71
N PRO A 7 -4.34 -50.75 42.86
CA PRO A 7 -4.24 -49.32 43.11
C PRO A 7 -4.42 -48.53 41.80
N GLU A 8 -5.25 -47.49 41.83
CA GLU A 8 -5.39 -46.52 40.74
C GLU A 8 -4.10 -45.68 40.57
N PRO A 9 -3.75 -45.27 39.33
CA PRO A 9 -2.54 -44.52 39.06
C PRO A 9 -2.68 -43.07 39.54
N GLN A 10 -1.77 -42.64 40.41
CA GLN A 10 -1.63 -41.24 40.78
C GLN A 10 -1.12 -40.44 39.57
N THR A 11 -2.00 -39.69 38.92
CA THR A 11 -1.61 -38.60 38.02
C THR A 11 -0.96 -37.51 38.86
N SER A 12 0.38 -37.46 38.84
CA SER A 12 1.17 -36.38 39.42
C SER A 12 0.89 -35.09 38.66
N GLU A 13 0.08 -34.20 39.25
CA GLU A 13 -0.03 -32.81 38.79
C GLU A 13 1.34 -32.15 38.94
N PHE A 14 1.96 -31.79 37.83
CA PHE A 14 3.21 -31.03 37.82
C PHE A 14 2.92 -29.62 38.34
N GLN A 15 3.04 -29.42 39.65
CA GLN A 15 3.03 -28.10 40.27
C GLN A 15 4.45 -27.54 40.24
N PRO A 16 4.72 -26.46 39.47
CA PRO A 16 6.04 -25.86 39.43
C PRO A 16 6.43 -25.37 40.83
N SER A 17 7.69 -25.58 41.24
CA SER A 17 8.17 -25.09 42.53
C SER A 17 8.12 -23.55 42.56
N GLU A 18 7.99 -22.94 43.75
CA GLU A 18 8.01 -21.47 43.89
C GLU A 18 9.26 -20.84 43.24
N SER A 19 10.40 -21.53 43.31
CA SER A 19 11.64 -21.12 42.65
C SER A 19 11.51 -21.11 41.11
N GLN A 20 10.84 -22.11 40.52
CA GLN A 20 10.60 -22.17 39.08
C GLN A 20 9.59 -21.10 38.62
N SER A 21 8.54 -20.87 39.41
CA SER A 21 7.54 -19.82 39.13
C SER A 21 8.15 -18.42 39.20
N SER A 22 9.01 -18.17 40.20
CA SER A 22 9.75 -16.91 40.32
C SER A 22 10.72 -16.68 39.15
N GLU A 23 11.41 -17.72 38.68
CA GLU A 23 12.30 -17.61 37.53
C GLU A 23 11.52 -17.35 36.23
N LEU A 24 10.39 -18.02 36.02
CA LEU A 24 9.52 -17.79 34.86
C LEU A 24 8.96 -16.36 34.84
N MET A 25 8.52 -15.85 36.00
CA MET A 25 8.04 -14.47 36.12
C MET A 25 9.13 -13.46 35.75
N THR A 26 10.36 -13.70 36.22
CA THR A 26 11.52 -12.85 35.92
C THR A 26 11.84 -12.84 34.42
N ARG A 27 11.82 -14.02 33.78
CA ARG A 27 12.03 -14.13 32.33
C ARG A 27 10.93 -13.45 31.52
N LEU A 28 9.67 -13.56 31.96
CA LEU A 28 8.54 -12.92 31.30
C LEU A 28 8.68 -11.39 31.34
N THR A 29 8.98 -10.83 32.51
CA THR A 29 9.21 -9.38 32.65
C THR A 29 10.38 -8.88 31.81
N ALA A 30 11.43 -9.70 31.66
CA ALA A 30 12.57 -9.37 30.81
C ALA A 30 12.17 -9.33 29.32
N ILE A 31 11.35 -10.28 28.87
CA ILE A 31 10.81 -10.29 27.49
C ILE A 31 9.91 -9.09 27.24
N GLU A 32 9.01 -8.77 28.17
CA GLU A 32 8.13 -7.59 28.05
C GLU A 32 8.93 -6.29 27.93
N THR A 33 9.98 -6.16 28.75
CA THR A 33 10.89 -5.00 28.69
C THR A 33 11.62 -4.93 27.35
N GLN A 34 12.09 -6.08 26.82
CA GLN A 34 12.73 -6.14 25.51
C GLN A 34 11.77 -5.77 24.36
N LEU A 35 10.51 -6.21 24.42
CA LEU A 35 9.49 -5.87 23.42
C LEU A 35 9.18 -4.37 23.42
N GLN A 36 9.06 -3.77 24.60
CA GLN A 36 8.89 -2.31 24.73
C GLN A 36 10.09 -1.55 24.17
N GLN A 37 11.31 -1.99 24.50
CA GLN A 37 12.53 -1.41 23.97
C GLN A 37 12.62 -1.53 22.44
N PHE A 38 12.22 -2.68 21.89
CA PHE A 38 12.18 -2.88 20.44
C PHE A 38 11.17 -1.95 19.77
N GLY A 39 9.97 -1.78 20.35
CA GLY A 39 9.00 -0.81 19.87
C GLY A 39 9.55 0.62 19.82
N GLN A 40 10.24 1.06 20.88
CA GLN A 40 10.87 2.38 20.94
C GLN A 40 11.98 2.57 19.89
N ILE A 41 12.75 1.50 19.62
CA ILE A 41 13.78 1.51 18.59
C ILE A 41 13.14 1.63 17.21
N LEU A 42 12.07 0.89 16.93
CA LEU A 42 11.36 0.96 15.65
C LEU A 42 10.82 2.35 15.37
N THR A 43 10.21 3.02 16.36
CA THR A 43 9.71 4.39 16.19
C THR A 43 10.86 5.36 15.92
N THR A 44 11.97 5.23 16.66
CA THR A 44 13.16 6.07 16.47
C THR A 44 13.78 5.89 15.09
N ILE A 45 13.86 4.64 14.60
CA ILE A 45 14.38 4.34 13.26
C ILE A 45 13.45 4.91 12.19
N SER A 46 12.13 4.75 12.36
CA SER A 46 11.13 5.32 11.46
C SER A 46 11.29 6.83 11.34
N ASP A 47 11.39 7.55 12.46
CA ASP A 47 11.57 9.01 12.47
C ASP A 47 12.87 9.45 11.79
N ARG A 48 13.95 8.69 12.02
CA ARG A 48 15.26 8.97 11.39
C ARG A 48 15.22 8.71 9.89
N LEU A 49 14.49 7.68 9.44
CA LEU A 49 14.30 7.39 8.04
C LEU A 49 13.56 8.55 7.37
N THR A 50 12.43 8.98 7.92
CA THR A 50 11.67 10.12 7.40
C THR A 50 12.50 11.41 7.36
N ARG A 51 13.30 11.70 8.39
CA ARG A 51 14.21 12.86 8.36
C ARG A 51 15.29 12.73 7.30
N SER A 52 15.83 11.53 7.09
CA SER A 52 16.87 11.29 6.08
C SER A 52 16.29 11.40 4.68
N GLU A 53 15.09 10.88 4.45
CA GLU A 53 14.33 11.04 3.21
C GLU A 53 14.05 12.52 2.92
N ASN A 54 13.58 13.27 3.92
CA ASN A 54 13.33 14.71 3.79
C ASN A 54 14.63 15.51 3.56
N SER A 55 15.75 15.08 4.14
CA SER A 55 17.06 15.72 3.95
C SER A 55 17.71 15.39 2.61
N LEU A 56 17.27 14.31 1.95
CA LEU A 56 17.75 13.87 0.64
C LEU A 56 16.86 14.38 -0.51
N MET A 57 15.64 14.85 -0.21
CA MET A 57 14.82 15.52 -1.22
C MET A 57 15.50 16.81 -1.67
N LEU A 58 15.70 16.93 -2.99
CA LEU A 58 16.07 18.22 -3.58
C LEU A 58 14.95 19.22 -3.28
N VAL A 59 15.28 20.51 -3.15
CA VAL A 59 14.28 21.59 -2.98
C VAL A 59 13.21 21.51 -4.08
N THR A 60 13.61 21.09 -5.27
CA THR A 60 12.73 20.84 -6.41
C THR A 60 11.75 19.70 -6.18
N ASP A 61 12.12 18.66 -5.45
CA ASP A 61 11.23 17.55 -5.09
C ASP A 61 10.25 17.96 -3.99
N VAL A 62 10.73 18.69 -2.97
CA VAL A 62 9.84 19.24 -1.92
C VAL A 62 8.76 20.11 -2.55
N GLN A 63 9.14 21.04 -3.42
CA GLN A 63 8.18 21.91 -4.12
C GLN A 63 7.24 21.10 -5.03
N ARG A 64 7.73 20.04 -5.69
CA ARG A 64 6.91 19.21 -6.59
C ARG A 64 5.78 18.50 -5.85
N TYR A 65 6.05 17.94 -4.68
CA TYR A 65 5.06 17.12 -3.96
C TYR A 65 4.31 17.89 -2.88
N GLN A 66 4.74 19.11 -2.51
CA GLN A 66 4.14 19.89 -1.45
C GLN A 66 2.62 20.04 -1.63
N LYS A 67 2.17 20.41 -2.83
CA LYS A 67 0.74 20.62 -3.06
C LYS A 67 -0.06 19.33 -2.92
N LEU A 68 0.47 18.21 -3.42
CA LEU A 68 -0.16 16.90 -3.29
C LEU A 68 -0.28 16.51 -1.81
N GLN A 69 0.80 16.70 -1.05
CA GLN A 69 0.83 16.42 0.38
C GLN A 69 -0.19 17.27 1.15
N GLU A 70 -0.27 18.58 0.87
CA GLU A 70 -1.23 19.49 1.52
C GLU A 70 -2.68 19.06 1.26
N LEU A 71 -3.01 18.71 0.02
CA LEU A 71 -4.36 18.27 -0.37
C LEU A 71 -4.73 16.94 0.30
N LEU A 72 -3.80 15.98 0.28
CA LEU A 72 -3.99 14.68 0.93
C LEU A 72 -4.13 14.82 2.45
N ALA A 73 -3.30 15.65 3.09
CA ALA A 73 -3.39 15.93 4.52
C ALA A 73 -4.71 16.60 4.92
N ALA A 74 -5.28 17.42 4.03
CA ALA A 74 -6.61 18.02 4.21
C ALA A 74 -7.77 17.04 3.94
N GLY A 75 -7.49 15.82 3.44
CA GLY A 75 -8.50 14.86 3.02
C GLY A 75 -9.22 15.22 1.72
N ASP A 76 -8.69 16.18 0.95
CA ASP A 76 -9.23 16.56 -0.35
C ASP A 76 -8.71 15.59 -1.44
N PHE A 77 -9.18 14.35 -1.37
CA PHE A 77 -8.72 13.29 -2.27
C PHE A 77 -9.10 13.57 -3.73
N ARG A 78 -10.16 14.35 -3.98
CA ARG A 78 -10.57 14.72 -5.35
C ARG A 78 -9.53 15.61 -6.00
N GLU A 79 -9.10 16.66 -5.32
CA GLU A 79 -8.10 17.57 -5.86
C GLU A 79 -6.70 16.95 -5.81
N ALA A 80 -6.39 16.10 -4.82
CA ALA A 80 -5.14 15.33 -4.77
C ALA A 80 -4.99 14.38 -5.97
N ASP A 81 -6.08 13.82 -6.48
CA ASP A 81 -6.08 12.97 -7.68
C ASP A 81 -5.70 13.77 -8.93
N TRP A 82 -6.17 15.02 -9.05
CA TRP A 82 -5.71 15.94 -10.10
C TRP A 82 -4.25 16.35 -9.92
N GLU A 83 -3.85 16.66 -8.69
CA GLU A 83 -2.46 17.02 -8.39
C GLU A 83 -1.50 15.86 -8.70
N THR A 84 -1.94 14.61 -8.52
CA THR A 84 -1.15 13.43 -8.90
C THR A 84 -0.82 13.44 -10.40
N ILE A 85 -1.77 13.83 -11.27
CA ILE A 85 -1.50 14.00 -12.70
C ILE A 85 -0.49 15.12 -12.94
N ARG A 86 -0.66 16.27 -12.26
CA ARG A 86 0.26 17.41 -12.40
C ARG A 86 1.69 17.08 -11.98
N VAL A 87 1.85 16.28 -10.93
CA VAL A 87 3.17 15.77 -10.51
C VAL A 87 3.78 14.87 -11.59
N ILE A 88 2.99 13.96 -12.18
CA ILE A 88 3.47 13.08 -13.26
C ILE A 88 3.89 13.92 -14.48
N GLN A 89 3.07 14.88 -14.90
CA GLN A 89 3.37 15.84 -15.97
C GLN A 89 4.68 16.61 -15.73
N ALA A 90 4.87 17.11 -14.51
CA ALA A 90 6.08 17.84 -14.15
C ALA A 90 7.35 16.98 -14.22
N VAL A 91 7.23 15.66 -13.99
CA VAL A 91 8.36 14.72 -14.07
C VAL A 91 8.63 14.27 -15.50
N THR A 92 7.60 14.08 -16.31
CA THR A 92 7.78 13.77 -17.74
C THR A 92 8.22 15.00 -18.54
N GLY A 93 7.95 16.21 -18.04
CA GLY A 93 8.19 17.46 -18.76
C GLY A 93 7.09 17.78 -19.79
N GLU A 94 5.98 17.04 -19.74
CA GLU A 94 4.90 17.15 -20.72
C GLU A 94 3.77 18.07 -20.23
N PRO A 95 3.30 19.03 -21.03
CA PRO A 95 2.33 20.02 -20.59
C PRO A 95 0.90 19.46 -20.49
N ASN A 96 0.55 18.45 -21.29
CA ASN A 96 -0.79 17.85 -21.30
C ASN A 96 -0.71 16.35 -21.03
N LEU A 97 -1.77 15.80 -20.43
CA LEU A 97 -1.88 14.35 -20.21
C LEU A 97 -1.86 13.56 -21.52
N GLU A 98 -2.32 14.17 -22.62
CA GLU A 98 -2.35 13.56 -23.94
C GLU A 98 -0.96 13.43 -24.58
N ASP A 99 0.00 14.20 -24.10
CA ASP A 99 1.38 14.18 -24.59
C ASP A 99 2.21 13.11 -23.86
N ILE A 100 1.76 12.61 -22.70
CA ILE A 100 2.47 11.56 -21.95
C ILE A 100 2.25 10.21 -22.64
N THR A 101 3.30 9.73 -23.30
CA THR A 101 3.27 8.50 -24.06
C THR A 101 3.54 7.28 -23.18
N PRO A 102 3.19 6.07 -23.67
CA PRO A 102 3.64 4.82 -23.08
C PRO A 102 5.15 4.73 -22.81
N ASP A 103 5.98 5.36 -23.64
CA ASP A 103 7.44 5.28 -23.55
C ASP A 103 7.98 6.12 -22.42
N ASP A 104 7.36 7.27 -22.15
CA ASP A 104 7.64 8.09 -20.98
C ASP A 104 7.38 7.29 -19.71
N MET A 105 6.27 6.53 -19.67
CA MET A 105 5.95 5.69 -18.51
C MET A 105 6.85 4.47 -18.37
N ARG A 106 7.42 3.94 -19.45
CA ARG A 106 8.46 2.88 -19.34
C ARG A 106 9.70 3.38 -18.62
N GLN A 107 10.03 4.66 -18.76
CA GLN A 107 11.22 5.28 -18.16
C GLN A 107 10.92 6.04 -16.87
N PHE A 108 9.65 6.26 -16.54
CA PHE A 108 9.23 7.09 -15.41
C PHE A 108 9.88 6.65 -14.09
N PRO A 109 10.50 7.55 -13.31
CA PRO A 109 11.32 7.15 -12.16
C PRO A 109 10.54 6.39 -11.09
N CYS A 110 11.05 5.22 -10.69
CA CYS A 110 10.45 4.44 -9.59
C CYS A 110 10.46 5.20 -8.25
N SER A 111 11.46 6.05 -8.01
CA SER A 111 11.53 6.90 -6.82
C SER A 111 10.32 7.85 -6.75
N THR A 112 9.96 8.48 -7.86
CA THR A 112 8.77 9.35 -7.94
C THR A 112 7.49 8.57 -7.66
N LEU A 113 7.33 7.37 -8.24
CA LEU A 113 6.15 6.54 -7.99
C LEU A 113 6.02 6.16 -6.52
N ARG A 114 7.13 5.80 -5.86
CA ARG A 114 7.14 5.49 -4.43
C ARG A 114 6.81 6.70 -3.56
N VAL A 115 7.25 7.90 -3.93
CA VAL A 115 6.89 9.12 -3.18
C VAL A 115 5.39 9.41 -3.29
N ILE A 116 4.83 9.37 -4.51
CA ILE A 116 3.39 9.56 -4.73
C ILE A 116 2.60 8.51 -3.94
N ASP A 117 3.00 7.25 -4.04
CA ASP A 117 2.36 6.14 -3.35
C ASP A 117 2.40 6.28 -1.83
N ASN A 118 3.55 6.63 -1.26
CA ASN A 118 3.71 6.84 0.18
C ASN A 118 2.83 8.00 0.69
N LEU A 119 2.70 9.08 -0.07
CA LEU A 119 1.82 10.20 0.29
C LEU A 119 0.36 9.74 0.34
N TRP A 120 -0.10 9.03 -0.69
CA TRP A 120 -1.46 8.48 -0.73
C TRP A 120 -1.71 7.52 0.42
N GLN A 121 -0.80 6.57 0.68
CA GLN A 121 -0.95 5.61 1.76
C GLN A 121 -0.97 6.29 3.14
N THR A 122 -0.06 7.22 3.39
CA THR A 122 0.06 7.93 4.68
C THR A 122 -1.22 8.66 5.03
N HIS A 123 -1.80 9.39 4.07
CA HIS A 123 -2.96 10.25 4.31
C HIS A 123 -4.31 9.55 4.09
N SER A 124 -4.30 8.29 3.63
CA SER A 124 -5.51 7.47 3.46
C SER A 124 -5.62 6.31 4.46
N GLN A 125 -4.75 6.26 5.48
CA GLN A 125 -4.68 5.14 6.44
C GLN A 125 -4.39 3.80 5.73
N GLY A 126 -3.51 3.85 4.72
CA GLY A 126 -3.11 2.68 3.91
C GLY A 126 -4.18 2.20 2.93
N LYS A 127 -5.25 2.99 2.70
CA LYS A 127 -6.39 2.58 1.89
C LYS A 127 -6.21 2.82 0.39
N PHE A 128 -5.48 3.88 0.04
CA PHE A 128 -5.27 4.35 -1.32
C PHE A 128 -3.78 4.37 -1.64
N GLY A 129 -3.44 4.29 -2.92
CA GLY A 129 -2.07 4.19 -3.41
C GLY A 129 -1.94 3.22 -4.59
N PHE A 130 -0.88 3.41 -5.37
CA PHE A 130 -0.54 2.53 -6.49
C PHE A 130 -0.10 1.14 -6.01
N SER A 131 0.61 1.02 -4.89
CA SER A 131 0.98 -0.29 -4.31
C SER A 131 -0.26 -1.09 -3.90
N VAL A 132 -1.25 -0.40 -3.31
CA VAL A 132 -2.56 -1.00 -2.98
C VAL A 132 -3.26 -1.47 -4.24
N GLN A 133 -3.27 -0.66 -5.31
CA GLN A 133 -3.85 -1.04 -6.60
C GLN A 133 -3.13 -2.24 -7.22
N ILE A 134 -1.80 -2.29 -7.18
CA ILE A 134 -1.03 -3.41 -7.73
C ILE A 134 -1.27 -4.70 -6.98
N LYS A 135 -1.32 -4.63 -5.65
CA LYS A 135 -1.66 -5.79 -4.84
C LYS A 135 -3.05 -6.33 -5.22
N ILE A 136 -4.03 -5.45 -5.37
CA ILE A 136 -5.38 -5.85 -5.81
C ILE A 136 -5.36 -6.45 -7.22
N TYR A 137 -4.59 -5.87 -8.14
CA TYR A 137 -4.44 -6.41 -9.50
C TYR A 137 -3.85 -7.83 -9.46
N GLN A 138 -2.85 -8.08 -8.62
CA GLN A 138 -2.28 -9.41 -8.41
C GLN A 138 -3.28 -10.38 -7.76
N ASP A 139 -4.03 -9.93 -6.76
CA ASP A 139 -5.02 -10.74 -6.04
C ASP A 139 -6.15 -11.25 -6.96
N VAL A 140 -6.49 -10.50 -8.02
CA VAL A 140 -7.48 -10.95 -9.03
C VAL A 140 -6.89 -11.82 -10.14
N GLY A 141 -5.60 -12.16 -10.05
CA GLY A 141 -4.87 -13.00 -11.00
C GLY A 141 -4.04 -12.23 -12.03
N GLY A 142 -3.93 -10.90 -11.89
CA GLY A 142 -3.11 -10.07 -12.76
C GLY A 142 -1.61 -10.32 -12.59
N THR A 143 -0.89 -10.43 -13.69
CA THR A 143 0.56 -10.62 -13.73
C THR A 143 1.19 -9.70 -14.78
N LEU A 144 2.52 -9.67 -14.84
CA LEU A 144 3.21 -8.97 -15.93
C LEU A 144 2.78 -9.51 -17.31
N GLU A 145 2.58 -10.82 -17.43
CA GLU A 145 2.14 -11.46 -18.66
C GLU A 145 0.74 -11.02 -19.07
N THR A 146 -0.20 -10.91 -18.11
CA THR A 146 -1.56 -10.44 -18.42
C THR A 146 -1.60 -8.96 -18.83
N THR A 147 -0.68 -8.13 -18.29
CA THR A 147 -0.54 -6.73 -18.77
C THR A 147 -0.03 -6.67 -20.20
N ILE A 148 0.94 -7.53 -20.57
CA ILE A 148 1.49 -7.61 -21.93
C ILE A 148 0.44 -8.15 -22.91
N ALA A 149 -0.31 -9.17 -22.50
CA ALA A 149 -1.39 -9.77 -23.29
C ALA A 149 -2.64 -8.88 -23.39
N GLN A 150 -2.69 -7.77 -22.63
CA GLN A 150 -3.83 -6.85 -22.55
C GLN A 150 -5.14 -7.56 -22.16
N ASP A 151 -5.07 -8.46 -21.17
CA ASP A 151 -6.21 -9.26 -20.74
C ASP A 151 -7.31 -8.37 -20.12
N ARG A 152 -8.38 -8.16 -20.90
CA ARG A 152 -9.55 -7.37 -20.49
C ARG A 152 -10.23 -7.93 -19.25
N THR A 153 -10.26 -9.26 -19.09
CA THR A 153 -10.92 -9.92 -17.96
C THR A 153 -10.26 -9.52 -16.65
N MET A 154 -8.92 -9.44 -16.63
CA MET A 154 -8.18 -9.04 -15.44
C MET A 154 -8.44 -7.58 -15.09
N ILE A 155 -8.49 -6.70 -16.08
CA ILE A 155 -8.77 -5.27 -15.89
C ILE A 155 -10.20 -5.06 -15.38
N GLU A 156 -11.18 -5.78 -15.90
CA GLU A 156 -12.57 -5.69 -15.43
C GLU A 156 -12.72 -6.15 -13.98
N ARG A 157 -12.13 -7.29 -13.60
CA ARG A 157 -12.13 -7.78 -12.21
C ARG A 157 -11.42 -6.82 -11.26
N PHE A 158 -10.29 -6.27 -11.69
CA PHE A 158 -9.57 -5.24 -10.94
C PHE A 158 -10.48 -4.01 -10.74
N GLY A 159 -11.10 -3.51 -11.81
CA GLY A 159 -12.02 -2.37 -11.78
C GLY A 159 -13.21 -2.58 -10.85
N GLU A 160 -13.77 -3.78 -10.80
CA GLU A 160 -14.82 -4.13 -9.82
C GLU A 160 -14.30 -4.06 -8.38
N ARG A 161 -13.07 -4.53 -8.15
CA ARG A 161 -12.49 -4.60 -6.80
C ARG A 161 -12.12 -3.23 -6.23
N VAL A 162 -11.64 -2.32 -7.08
CA VAL A 162 -11.30 -0.93 -6.69
C VAL A 162 -12.48 0.03 -6.81
N GLY A 163 -13.64 -0.43 -7.29
CA GLY A 163 -14.87 0.37 -7.36
C GLY A 163 -15.01 1.25 -8.61
N TRP A 164 -14.23 1.00 -9.65
CA TRP A 164 -14.31 1.72 -10.93
C TRP A 164 -15.29 1.09 -11.92
N ARG A 165 -15.76 -0.14 -11.65
CA ARG A 165 -16.71 -0.86 -12.49
C ARG A 165 -17.82 -1.46 -11.63
N ALA A 166 -19.07 -1.23 -12.03
CA ALA A 166 -20.25 -1.81 -11.38
C ALA A 166 -21.31 -2.13 -12.43
N ASN A 167 -22.02 -3.25 -12.26
CA ASN A 167 -23.08 -3.68 -13.19
C ASN A 167 -22.61 -3.67 -14.66
N GLU A 168 -21.42 -4.22 -14.90
CA GLU A 168 -20.80 -4.30 -16.23
C GLU A 168 -20.45 -2.96 -16.90
N LYS A 169 -20.47 -1.86 -16.13
CA LYS A 169 -20.19 -0.51 -16.64
C LYS A 169 -19.09 0.17 -15.86
N TRP A 170 -18.20 0.83 -16.59
CA TRP A 170 -17.19 1.70 -16.01
C TRP A 170 -17.84 2.99 -15.50
N ILE A 171 -17.48 3.37 -14.28
CA ILE A 171 -17.92 4.59 -13.62
C ILE A 171 -16.95 5.71 -14.00
N LYS A 172 -17.46 6.90 -14.29
CA LYS A 172 -16.58 8.05 -14.59
C LYS A 172 -15.85 8.44 -13.32
N CYS A 173 -14.57 8.81 -13.44
CA CYS A 173 -13.78 9.24 -12.27
C CYS A 173 -14.46 10.36 -11.47
N ASP A 174 -15.13 11.31 -12.12
CA ASP A 174 -15.83 12.40 -11.43
C ASP A 174 -16.97 11.93 -10.51
N ASP A 175 -17.55 10.76 -10.81
CA ASP A 175 -18.68 10.15 -10.12
C ASP A 175 -18.23 9.17 -9.01
N LEU A 176 -16.92 8.98 -8.80
CA LEU A 176 -16.39 8.14 -7.73
C LEU A 176 -16.56 8.79 -6.35
N ASP A 177 -16.60 7.97 -5.31
CA ASP A 177 -16.51 8.42 -3.91
C ASP A 177 -15.08 8.86 -3.60
N TYR A 178 -14.88 10.13 -3.26
CA TYR A 178 -13.59 10.70 -2.87
C TYR A 178 -13.46 10.87 -1.35
N THR A 179 -14.16 10.05 -0.58
CA THR A 179 -13.99 9.96 0.87
C THR A 179 -13.24 8.69 1.26
N LEU A 180 -12.85 8.57 2.54
CA LEU A 180 -12.31 7.33 3.07
C LEU A 180 -13.31 6.16 3.08
N SER A 181 -14.58 6.38 2.69
CA SER A 181 -15.57 5.31 2.54
C SER A 181 -15.46 4.54 1.22
N ALA A 182 -14.73 5.09 0.23
CA ALA A 182 -14.55 4.47 -1.07
C ALA A 182 -13.92 3.06 -0.97
N PRO A 183 -13.96 2.21 -2.00
CA PRO A 183 -13.31 0.89 -1.94
C PRO A 183 -11.79 0.97 -1.76
N LEU A 184 -11.18 -0.12 -1.28
CA LEU A 184 -9.72 -0.23 -1.16
C LEU A 184 -9.07 -0.06 -2.54
N GLY A 185 -8.01 0.75 -2.63
CA GLY A 185 -7.31 1.03 -3.88
C GLY A 185 -8.06 1.93 -4.86
N CYS A 186 -9.21 2.50 -4.48
CA CYS A 186 -10.01 3.33 -5.37
C CYS A 186 -9.24 4.55 -5.92
N HIS A 187 -8.31 5.12 -5.16
CA HIS A 187 -7.54 6.30 -5.57
C HIS A 187 -6.03 6.05 -5.49
N PRO A 188 -5.21 6.76 -6.29
CA PRO A 188 -5.60 7.71 -7.35
C PRO A 188 -6.25 7.02 -8.56
N SER A 189 -7.27 7.64 -9.17
CA SER A 189 -8.09 7.03 -10.24
C SER A 189 -7.98 7.73 -11.58
N ARG A 190 -7.86 9.08 -11.60
CA ARG A 190 -7.89 9.86 -12.85
C ARG A 190 -6.75 9.53 -13.80
N TRP A 191 -5.58 9.20 -13.27
CA TRP A 191 -4.41 8.81 -14.07
C TRP A 191 -4.72 7.68 -15.06
N TRP A 192 -5.64 6.78 -14.70
CA TRP A 192 -6.02 5.63 -15.51
C TRP A 192 -6.90 5.97 -16.73
N ASN A 193 -7.44 7.19 -16.81
CA ASN A 193 -8.28 7.69 -17.93
C ASN A 193 -7.49 8.41 -19.03
N SER A 194 -6.25 8.00 -19.28
CA SER A 194 -5.43 8.54 -20.37
C SER A 194 -6.11 8.35 -21.75
N PRO A 195 -5.95 9.30 -22.70
CA PRO A 195 -6.48 9.17 -24.06
C PRO A 195 -5.92 7.97 -24.84
N PHE A 196 -4.77 7.42 -24.40
CA PHE A 196 -4.21 6.19 -24.95
C PHE A 196 -4.93 4.92 -24.45
N GLY A 197 -5.91 5.07 -23.57
CA GLY A 197 -6.80 4.00 -23.09
C GLY A 197 -6.04 2.81 -22.50
N SER A 198 -6.47 1.60 -22.88
CA SER A 198 -5.93 0.35 -22.34
C SER A 198 -4.42 0.18 -22.59
N LYS A 199 -3.85 0.80 -23.63
CA LYS A 199 -2.40 0.78 -23.82
C LYS A 199 -1.72 1.43 -22.62
N MET A 200 -2.12 2.65 -22.26
CA MET A 200 -1.49 3.36 -21.15
C MET A 200 -1.59 2.57 -19.84
N THR A 201 -2.78 2.05 -19.55
CA THR A 201 -3.05 1.19 -18.40
C THR A 201 -2.05 0.05 -18.29
N ASN A 202 -1.80 -0.67 -19.39
CA ASN A 202 -0.88 -1.81 -19.39
C ASN A 202 0.59 -1.41 -19.16
N TYR A 203 1.06 -0.35 -19.83
CA TYR A 203 2.43 0.14 -19.63
C TYR A 203 2.64 0.67 -18.22
N PHE A 204 1.64 1.33 -17.65
CA PHE A 204 1.72 1.82 -16.30
C PHE A 204 1.70 0.67 -15.27
N PHE A 205 0.82 -0.31 -15.41
CA PHE A 205 0.84 -1.52 -14.60
C PHE A 205 2.20 -2.24 -14.67
N ASN A 206 2.74 -2.39 -15.87
CA ASN A 206 4.08 -2.95 -16.07
C ASN A 206 5.15 -2.15 -15.33
N ARG A 207 5.09 -0.80 -15.41
CA ARG A 207 6.04 0.06 -14.71
C ARG A 207 5.93 -0.08 -13.20
N LEU A 208 4.72 -0.08 -12.65
CA LEU A 208 4.49 -0.26 -11.22
C LEU A 208 5.03 -1.62 -10.73
N LEU A 209 4.73 -2.71 -11.45
CA LEU A 209 5.24 -4.05 -11.14
C LEU A 209 6.77 -4.12 -11.21
N THR A 210 7.40 -3.55 -12.24
CA THR A 210 8.86 -3.55 -12.39
C THR A 210 9.57 -2.66 -11.37
N CYS A 211 8.90 -1.62 -10.89
CA CYS A 211 9.36 -0.81 -9.77
C CYS A 211 9.20 -1.49 -8.40
N GLY A 212 8.51 -2.64 -8.33
CA GLY A 212 8.27 -3.37 -7.08
C GLY A 212 7.46 -2.56 -6.08
N LEU A 213 6.46 -1.81 -6.56
CA LEU A 213 5.41 -1.25 -5.71
C LEU A 213 4.45 -2.34 -5.23
#